data_AF-A0A965I6U4-F1
#
_entry.id   AF-A0A965I6U4-F1
#
_cell.length_a   1.000
_cell.length_b   1.000
_cell.length_c   1.000
_cell.angle_alpha   90.00
_cell.angle_beta   90.00
_cell.angle_gamma   90.00
#
_symmetry.space_group_name_H-M   'P 1'
#
loop_
_entity.id
_entity.type
_entity.pdbx_description
1 polymer ?
#
loop_
_entity_poly.entity_id
_entity_poly.type
_entity_poly.pdbx_seq_one_letter_code
_entity_poly.pdbx_strand_id
1 'polypeptide(L)'
;MPAKATASLSDSPPMAIVRWLVFMAVMVGLMVVIGGITRLTESGLSMVEWRPLIGALPPLGEAEWQRVFQLYQTSPEFQEINSDMDLAGFKTIFFWEYFHRLWGRLLG
;
A
#
# COMPACT_ATOMS: atom_id res chain seq x y z
N MET A 1 22.12 -28.46 -47.75
CA MET A 1 20.75 -28.19 -47.27
C MET A 1 20.77 -28.20 -45.74
N PRO A 2 20.57 -27.08 -45.02
CA PRO A 2 20.59 -27.10 -43.56
C PRO A 2 19.23 -27.56 -43.02
N ALA A 3 19.25 -28.57 -42.15
CA ALA A 3 18.09 -29.07 -41.43
C ALA A 3 17.51 -27.97 -40.53
N LYS A 4 16.23 -27.63 -40.72
CA LYS A 4 15.47 -26.78 -39.80
C LYS A 4 15.36 -27.52 -38.47
N ALA A 5 15.95 -26.95 -37.43
CA ALA A 5 15.72 -27.38 -36.05
C ALA A 5 14.21 -27.30 -35.77
N THR A 6 13.59 -28.45 -35.55
CA THR A 6 12.21 -28.56 -35.09
C THR A 6 12.18 -28.09 -33.65
N ALA A 7 11.73 -26.86 -33.41
CA ALA A 7 11.44 -26.39 -32.06
C ALA A 7 10.37 -27.31 -31.45
N SER A 8 10.75 -28.07 -30.43
CA SER A 8 9.83 -28.91 -29.67
C SER A 8 8.86 -28.01 -28.89
N LEU A 9 7.59 -28.01 -29.30
CA LEU A 9 6.51 -27.23 -28.66
C LEU A 9 6.04 -27.85 -27.32
N SER A 10 6.96 -28.43 -26.52
CA SER A 10 6.61 -29.13 -25.28
C SER A 10 7.57 -28.85 -24.12
N ASP A 11 8.25 -27.71 -24.11
CA ASP A 11 8.77 -27.20 -22.85
C ASP A 11 7.59 -26.65 -22.06
N SER A 12 6.98 -27.51 -21.24
CA SER A 12 6.07 -27.04 -20.19
C SER A 12 6.83 -25.99 -19.40
N PRO A 13 6.31 -24.76 -19.24
CA PRO A 13 7.01 -23.74 -18.49
C PRO A 13 7.36 -24.33 -17.14
N PRO A 14 8.62 -24.23 -16.68
CA PRO A 14 9.00 -24.82 -15.40
C PRO A 14 8.02 -24.29 -14.36
N MET A 15 7.38 -25.20 -13.61
CA MET A 15 6.28 -24.87 -12.69
C MET A 15 6.68 -23.75 -11.70
N ALA A 16 7.98 -23.61 -11.43
CA ALA A 16 8.56 -22.49 -10.69
C ALA A 16 8.26 -21.11 -11.32
N ILE A 17 8.40 -20.95 -12.63
CA ILE A 17 8.10 -19.70 -13.35
C ILE A 17 6.59 -19.41 -13.31
N VAL A 18 5.75 -20.43 -13.52
CA VAL A 18 4.28 -20.26 -13.42
C VAL A 18 3.88 -19.81 -12.02
N ARG A 19 4.41 -20.47 -10.98
CA ARG A 19 4.16 -20.06 -9.57
C ARG A 19 4.68 -18.66 -9.28
N TRP A 20 5.85 -18.29 -9.80
CA TRP A 20 6.40 -16.95 -9.64
C TRP A 20 5.54 -15.88 -10.31
N LEU A 21 5.06 -16.12 -11.54
CA LEU A 21 4.16 -15.20 -12.24
C LEU A 21 2.82 -15.05 -11.54
N VAL A 22 2.23 -16.16 -11.07
CA VAL A 22 0.99 -16.13 -10.29
C VAL A 22 1.20 -15.37 -8.97
N PHE A 23 2.33 -15.59 -8.30
CA PHE A 23 2.68 -14.87 -7.08
C PHE A 23 2.77 -13.36 -7.33
N MET A 24 3.47 -12.93 -8.38
CA MET A 24 3.55 -11.53 -8.78
C MET A 24 2.17 -10.94 -9.11
N ALA A 25 1.35 -11.69 -9.85
CA ALA A 25 -0.01 -11.26 -10.20
C ALA A 25 -0.90 -11.07 -8.96
N VAL A 26 -0.82 -11.98 -7.98
CA VAL A 26 -1.52 -11.86 -6.69
C VAL A 26 -1.02 -10.65 -5.92
N MET A 27 0.29 -10.42 -5.89
CA MET A 27 0.91 -9.29 -5.20
C MET A 27 0.43 -7.94 -5.77
N VAL A 28 0.37 -7.81 -7.09
CA VAL A 28 -0.19 -6.63 -7.77
C VAL A 28 -1.70 -6.52 -7.53
N GLY A 29 -2.45 -7.63 -7.59
CA GLY A 29 -3.88 -7.65 -7.30
C GLY A 29 -4.20 -7.15 -5.89
N LEU A 30 -3.42 -7.58 -4.88
CA LEU A 30 -3.52 -7.08 -3.51
C LEU A 30 -3.26 -5.58 -3.44
N MET A 31 -2.25 -5.07 -4.14
CA MET A 31 -1.94 -3.63 -4.18
C MET A 31 -3.13 -2.80 -4.69
N VAL A 32 -3.83 -3.28 -5.71
CA VAL A 32 -5.04 -2.63 -6.24
C VAL A 32 -6.17 -2.64 -5.21
N VAL A 33 -6.43 -3.76 -4.55
CA VAL A 33 -7.48 -3.87 -3.51
C VAL A 33 -7.17 -2.94 -2.33
N ILE A 34 -5.93 -2.97 -1.83
CA ILE A 34 -5.50 -2.12 -0.71
C ILE A 34 -5.60 -0.63 -1.10
N GLY A 35 -5.20 -0.26 -2.32
CA GLY A 35 -5.35 1.10 -2.83
C GLY A 35 -6.82 1.52 -2.95
N GLY A 36 -7.69 0.60 -3.37
CA GLY A 36 -9.13 0.80 -3.40
C GLY A 36 -9.72 1.07 -2.01
N ILE A 37 -9.34 0.27 -1.01
CA ILE A 37 -9.74 0.50 0.39
C ILE A 37 -9.25 1.86 0.85
N THR A 38 -7.97 2.17 0.66
CA THR A 38 -7.34 3.45 1.05
C THR A 38 -8.10 4.65 0.49
N ARG A 39 -8.60 4.53 -0.75
CA ARG A 39 -9.40 5.55 -1.42
C ARG A 39 -10.82 5.65 -0.88
N LEU A 40 -11.47 4.51 -0.61
CA LEU A 40 -12.84 4.45 -0.08
C LEU A 40 -12.93 4.89 1.38
N THR A 41 -11.87 4.66 2.17
CA THR A 41 -11.77 5.12 3.55
C THR A 41 -11.19 6.53 3.66
N GLU A 42 -11.01 7.22 2.53
CA GLU A 42 -10.47 8.59 2.46
C GLU A 42 -9.22 8.77 3.31
N SER A 43 -8.36 7.75 3.29
CA SER A 43 -7.12 7.76 4.05
C SER A 43 -5.97 8.40 3.28
N GLY A 44 -6.22 8.91 2.07
CA GLY A 44 -5.17 9.38 1.16
C GLY A 44 -4.46 10.67 1.60
N LEU A 45 -5.04 11.43 2.52
CA LEU A 45 -4.44 12.63 3.12
C LEU A 45 -4.16 12.47 4.62
N SER A 46 -4.28 11.26 5.18
CA SER A 46 -4.07 11.02 6.61
C SER A 46 -2.60 11.23 7.03
N MET A 47 -1.65 11.05 6.11
CA MET A 47 -0.23 11.27 6.30
C MET A 47 0.22 12.63 5.72
N VAL A 48 -0.28 13.72 6.33
CA VAL A 48 -0.05 15.13 5.92
C VAL A 48 1.43 15.53 5.93
N GLU A 49 2.21 15.03 6.90
CA GLU A 49 3.64 15.32 7.01
C GLU A 49 4.49 14.17 6.47
N TRP A 50 5.25 14.42 5.41
CA TRP A 50 6.16 13.43 4.84
C TRP A 50 7.52 13.47 5.54
N ARG A 51 7.78 12.50 6.42
CA ARG A 51 9.10 12.32 7.08
C ARG A 51 9.85 11.14 6.43
N PRO A 52 10.73 11.32 5.44
CA PRO A 52 11.34 10.21 4.66
C PRO A 52 12.06 9.15 5.51
N LEU A 53 12.77 9.57 6.56
CA LEU A 53 13.49 8.69 7.49
C LEU A 53 12.56 7.91 8.44
N ILE A 54 11.37 8.43 8.70
CA ILE A 54 10.35 7.82 9.59
C ILE A 54 9.15 7.32 8.77
N GLY A 55 9.11 7.52 7.46
CA GLY A 55 8.00 7.14 6.59
C GLY A 55 7.84 5.62 6.44
N ALA A 56 8.79 4.85 6.97
CA ALA A 56 8.71 3.40 7.12
C ALA A 56 8.22 2.95 8.49
N LEU A 57 8.14 3.83 9.49
CA LEU A 57 7.71 3.49 10.85
C LEU A 57 6.51 4.36 11.26
N PRO A 58 5.38 3.76 11.65
CA PRO A 58 4.27 4.54 12.21
C PRO A 58 4.73 5.26 13.49
N PRO A 59 4.03 6.32 13.92
CA PRO A 59 4.30 6.97 15.20
C PRO A 59 4.41 5.92 16.32
N LEU A 60 5.55 5.90 17.02
CA LEU A 60 5.84 4.86 18.02
C LEU A 60 5.39 5.26 19.44
N GLY A 61 5.03 6.53 19.65
CA GLY A 61 4.63 7.06 20.95
C GLY A 61 3.35 7.89 20.89
N GLU A 62 2.63 7.94 22.01
CA GLU A 62 1.33 8.61 22.10
C GLU A 62 1.44 10.13 21.83
N ALA A 63 2.52 10.77 22.27
CA ALA A 63 2.76 12.18 22.00
C ALA A 63 2.91 12.48 20.49
N GLU A 64 3.57 11.58 19.74
CA GLU A 64 3.71 11.73 18.29
C GLU A 64 2.38 11.46 17.59
N TRP A 65 1.62 10.44 18.02
CA TRP A 65 0.26 10.19 17.54
C TRP A 65 -0.65 11.41 17.70
N GLN A 66 -0.62 12.04 18.88
CA GLN A 66 -1.42 13.24 19.13
C GLN A 66 -0.97 14.40 18.24
N ARG A 67 0.34 14.56 18.03
CA ARG A 67 0.90 15.61 17.16
C ARG A 67 0.45 15.44 15.70
N VAL A 68 0.56 14.23 15.14
CA VAL A 68 0.14 13.97 13.75
C VAL A 68 -1.39 14.04 13.60
N PHE A 69 -2.14 13.64 14.62
CA PHE A 69 -3.59 13.76 14.62
C PHE A 69 -4.03 15.23 14.65
N GLN A 70 -3.42 16.06 15.49
CA GLN A 70 -3.65 17.52 15.48
C GLN A 70 -3.36 18.13 14.11
N LEU A 71 -2.30 17.67 13.43
CA LEU A 71 -2.01 18.11 12.08
C LEU A 71 -3.11 17.66 11.10
N TYR A 72 -3.58 16.42 11.20
CA TYR A 72 -4.71 15.92 10.40
C TYR A 72 -5.99 16.73 10.65
N GLN A 73 -6.25 17.16 11.88
CA GLN A 73 -7.41 18.01 12.20
C GLN A 73 -7.42 19.35 11.46
N THR A 74 -6.24 19.85 11.06
CA THR A 74 -6.14 21.09 10.25
C THR A 74 -6.46 20.86 8.77
N SER A 75 -6.51 19.60 8.32
CA SER A 75 -6.80 19.27 6.93
C SER A 75 -8.28 19.50 6.59
N PRO A 76 -8.60 19.87 5.34
CA PRO A 76 -9.98 19.97 4.87
C PRO A 76 -10.75 18.65 4.99
N GLU A 77 -10.07 17.52 4.78
CA GLU A 77 -10.69 16.18 4.84
C GLU A 77 -11.21 15.87 6.26
N PHE A 78 -10.44 16.24 7.29
CA PHE A 78 -10.94 16.15 8.67
C PHE A 78 -12.12 17.10 8.90
N GLN A 79 -12.07 18.33 8.39
CA GLN A 79 -13.13 19.31 8.64
C GLN A 79 -14.44 18.99 7.91
N GLU A 80 -14.37 18.43 6.70
CA GLU A 80 -15.54 18.17 5.85
C GLU A 80 -16.11 16.76 6.03
N ILE A 81 -15.27 15.76 6.32
CA ILE A 81 -15.67 14.35 6.26
C ILE A 81 -15.44 13.61 7.57
N ASN A 82 -14.29 13.82 8.23
CA ASN A 82 -13.91 13.08 9.44
C ASN A 82 -13.98 13.93 10.73
N SER A 83 -14.87 14.92 10.79
CA SER A 83 -14.86 15.95 11.85
C SER A 83 -15.17 15.44 13.26
N ASP A 84 -15.84 14.29 13.34
CA ASP A 84 -16.19 13.55 14.56
C ASP A 84 -15.21 12.41 14.89
N MET A 85 -14.16 12.23 14.08
CA MET A 85 -13.18 11.16 14.25
C MET A 85 -12.32 11.37 15.49
N ASP A 86 -12.12 10.30 16.25
CA ASP A 86 -11.20 10.27 17.38
C ASP A 86 -9.80 9.75 16.99
N LEU A 87 -8.89 9.73 17.95
CA LEU A 87 -7.51 9.25 17.72
C LEU A 87 -7.47 7.78 17.26
N ALA A 88 -8.43 6.95 17.69
CA ALA A 88 -8.48 5.54 17.32
C ALA A 88 -8.92 5.35 15.85
N GLY A 89 -9.92 6.12 15.41
CA GLY A 89 -10.32 6.21 14.00
C GLY A 89 -9.16 6.70 13.14
N PHE A 90 -8.46 7.75 13.59
CA PHE A 90 -7.28 8.27 12.90
C PHE A 90 -6.18 7.20 12.73
N LYS A 91 -5.86 6.44 13.80
CA LYS A 91 -4.89 5.34 13.74
C LYS A 91 -5.28 4.28 12.69
N THR A 92 -6.59 4.06 12.47
CA THR A 92 -7.09 3.10 11.48
C THR A 92 -6.89 3.58 10.04
N ILE A 93 -7.29 4.82 9.73
CA ILE A 93 -7.06 5.38 8.37
C ILE A 93 -5.56 5.51 8.07
N PHE A 94 -4.77 5.94 9.06
CA PHE A 94 -3.33 6.05 8.94
C PHE A 94 -2.68 4.69 8.67
N PHE A 95 -3.18 3.61 9.28
CA PHE A 95 -2.70 2.25 9.03
C PHE A 95 -2.90 1.82 7.58
N TRP A 96 -4.07 2.09 6.99
CA TRP A 96 -4.35 1.72 5.59
C TRP A 96 -3.42 2.46 4.63
N GLU A 97 -3.24 3.77 4.81
CA GLU A 97 -2.32 4.55 3.98
C GLU A 97 -0.87 4.09 4.16
N TYR A 98 -0.44 3.87 5.41
CA TYR A 98 0.88 3.34 5.72
C TYR A 98 1.11 1.96 5.08
N PHE A 99 0.16 1.05 5.24
CA PHE A 99 0.25 -0.32 4.72
C PHE A 99 0.28 -0.31 3.19
N HIS A 100 -0.54 0.51 2.54
CA HIS A 100 -0.51 0.70 1.09
C HIS A 100 0.86 1.18 0.61
N ARG A 101 1.43 2.21 1.27
CA ARG A 101 2.76 2.74 0.95
C ARG A 101 3.88 1.73 1.21
N LEU A 102 3.78 0.94 2.29
CA LEU A 102 4.75 -0.12 2.61
C LEU A 102 4.68 -1.24 1.57
N TRP A 103 3.47 -1.66 1.19
CA TRP A 103 3.24 -2.70 0.19
C TRP A 103 3.78 -2.29 -1.19
N GLY A 104 3.55 -1.02 -1.58
CA GLY A 104 4.15 -0.45 -2.79
C GLY A 104 5.68 -0.52 -2.78
N ARG A 105 6.34 -0.18 -1.68
CA ARG A 105 7.81 -0.28 -1.56
C ARG A 105 8.34 -1.70 -1.59
N LEU A 106 7.57 -2.68 -1.10
CA LEU A 106 7.95 -4.09 -1.20
C LEU A 106 7.89 -4.62 -2.65
N LEU A 107 7.03 -4.02 -3.47
CA LEU A 107 6.89 -4.36 -4.89
C LEU A 107 7.99 -3.74 -5.77
N GLY A 108 8.52 -2.57 -5.38
CA GLY A 108 9.58 -1.84 -6.09
C GLY A 108 9.16 -0.44 -6.49
#